data_AF-A0A364GPX7-F1
#
_entry.id   AF-A0A364GPX7-F1
#
_cell.length_a   1.000
_cell.length_b   1.000
_cell.length_c   1.000
_cell.angle_alpha   90.00
_cell.angle_beta   90.00
_cell.angle_gamma   90.00
#
_symmetry.space_group_name_H-M   'P 1'
#
loop_
_entity.id
_entity.type
_entity.pdbx_description
1 polymer ?
#
loop_
_entity_poly.entity_id
_entity_poly.type
_entity_poly.pdbx_seq_one_letter_code
_entity_poly.pdbx_strand_id
1 'polypeptide(L)'
;MSRILYLRGKLKRACDRAHPLFGAPQKMKRPGWKVVGIVALAVIGGLFWYQSTHLSKAEIASTVKSGLQQKLSSGDLSEFHMSVKDVTVLHETGNKYRAMATVDLEGKPHQVAVSIVADGNQLAWETEQGAFLFAAQEKAQQAIRQFQADMTRAASEADAAAREAQEKINENASAPPMPQDVQELASKWEALNESCRDSATDPDQPGGVCAKREKMYSQITSAGWCWGHKDDFGYQRHWVRCAPGDA
;
A
#
# COMPACT_ATOMS: atom_id res chain seq x y z
N MET A 1 -6.18 29.15 -1.70
CA MET A 1 -6.29 30.44 -2.41
C MET A 1 -5.53 30.36 -3.73
N SER A 2 -6.21 30.13 -4.86
CA SER A 2 -5.77 30.60 -6.18
C SER A 2 -6.87 30.34 -7.20
N ARG A 3 -7.46 31.44 -7.67
CA ARG A 3 -8.49 31.53 -8.69
C ARG A 3 -7.82 31.42 -10.06
N ILE A 4 -8.10 30.36 -10.81
CA ILE A 4 -7.87 30.35 -12.26
C ILE A 4 -9.18 30.80 -12.91
N LEU A 5 -9.18 32.07 -13.32
CA LEU A 5 -10.20 32.70 -14.16
C LEU A 5 -10.26 31.96 -15.52
N TYR A 6 -11.42 31.47 -15.93
CA TYR A 6 -12.43 32.20 -16.72
C TYR A 6 -11.89 32.76 -18.05
N LEU A 7 -11.72 31.87 -19.04
CA LEU A 7 -11.61 32.25 -20.46
C LEU A 7 -12.80 31.66 -21.23
N ARG A 8 -13.91 32.38 -21.19
CA ARG A 8 -15.10 32.14 -22.02
C ARG A 8 -15.34 33.43 -22.81
N GLY A 9 -14.87 33.48 -24.05
CA GLY A 9 -15.11 34.64 -24.89
C GLY A 9 -14.45 34.57 -26.27
N LYS A 10 -15.29 34.71 -27.30
CA LYS A 10 -14.99 34.97 -28.72
C LYS A 10 -14.76 33.75 -29.62
N LEU A 11 -15.87 33.18 -30.10
CA LEU A 11 -15.98 32.74 -31.50
C LEU A 11 -17.43 32.88 -31.97
N LYS A 12 -17.81 34.13 -32.20
CA LYS A 12 -19.00 34.52 -32.95
C LYS A 12 -18.54 35.57 -33.96
N ARG A 13 -18.44 35.16 -35.23
CA ARG A 13 -18.46 35.97 -36.48
C ARG A 13 -17.66 35.26 -37.58
N ALA A 14 -18.35 34.52 -38.45
CA ALA A 14 -17.97 34.29 -39.84
C ALA A 14 -19.10 33.49 -40.55
N CYS A 15 -20.27 34.10 -40.69
CA CYS A 15 -21.27 33.70 -41.67
C CYS A 15 -21.78 35.01 -42.26
N ASP A 16 -21.12 35.46 -43.33
CA ASP A 16 -21.67 36.40 -44.32
C ASP A 16 -20.61 36.70 -45.39
N ARG A 17 -20.59 35.89 -46.44
CA ARG A 17 -20.43 36.39 -47.82
C ARG A 17 -20.81 35.31 -48.83
N ALA A 18 -22.04 35.42 -49.29
CA ALA A 18 -22.57 34.76 -50.46
C ALA A 18 -21.83 35.22 -51.72
N HIS A 19 -21.45 34.27 -52.57
CA HIS A 19 -21.13 34.51 -53.98
C HIS A 19 -22.26 33.92 -54.83
N PRO A 20 -22.87 34.69 -55.74
CA PRO A 20 -23.83 34.17 -56.70
C PRO A 20 -23.07 33.67 -57.92
N LEU A 21 -23.07 32.35 -58.15
CA LEU A 21 -22.76 31.75 -59.44
C LEU A 21 -23.97 30.95 -59.91
N PHE A 22 -25.05 31.66 -60.21
CA PHE A 22 -26.17 31.12 -60.99
C PHE A 22 -25.74 31.04 -62.46
N GLY A 23 -25.17 29.89 -62.83
CA GLY A 23 -25.01 29.48 -64.22
C GLY A 23 -26.36 29.06 -64.81
N ALA A 24 -26.61 29.48 -66.05
CA ALA A 24 -27.83 29.21 -66.80
C ALA A 24 -28.16 27.70 -66.92
N PRO A 25 -29.43 27.30 -66.88
CA PRO A 25 -29.83 25.91 -67.03
C PRO A 25 -29.60 25.42 -68.46
N GLN A 26 -28.70 24.46 -68.63
CA GLN A 26 -28.57 23.73 -69.89
C GLN A 26 -29.75 22.75 -70.06
N LYS A 27 -30.43 22.84 -71.20
CA LYS A 27 -31.51 21.93 -71.60
C LYS A 27 -30.93 20.53 -71.88
N MET A 28 -31.02 19.62 -70.91
CA MET A 28 -30.74 18.20 -71.14
C MET A 28 -31.84 17.57 -72.01
N LYS A 29 -31.44 17.02 -73.15
CA LYS A 29 -32.27 16.14 -73.99
C LYS A 29 -32.58 14.88 -73.20
N ARG A 30 -33.87 14.55 -73.06
CA ARG A 30 -34.38 13.36 -72.35
C ARG A 30 -33.91 12.09 -73.07
N PRO A 31 -33.06 11.24 -72.47
CA PRO A 31 -32.79 9.90 -73.01
C PRO A 31 -33.99 8.99 -72.75
N GLY A 32 -34.26 8.09 -73.70
CA GLY A 32 -35.42 7.20 -73.67
C GLY A 32 -35.46 6.32 -72.41
N TRP A 33 -36.64 6.27 -71.79
CA TRP A 33 -37.02 5.53 -70.57
C TRP A 33 -36.47 4.09 -70.45
N LYS A 34 -36.23 3.40 -71.57
CA LYS A 34 -35.78 2.00 -71.57
C LYS A 34 -34.33 1.80 -71.09
N VAL A 35 -33.50 2.84 -71.03
CA VAL A 35 -32.10 2.73 -70.53
C VAL A 35 -31.99 2.95 -69.01
N VAL A 36 -32.97 3.61 -68.38
CA VAL A 36 -32.91 3.97 -66.95
C VAL A 36 -33.13 2.77 -66.02
N GLY A 37 -33.96 1.79 -66.43
CA GLY A 37 -34.27 0.63 -65.59
C GLY A 37 -33.11 -0.35 -65.36
N ILE A 38 -32.25 -0.55 -66.36
CA ILE A 38 -31.13 -1.53 -66.30
C ILE A 38 -29.96 -0.96 -65.49
N VAL A 39 -29.68 0.34 -65.62
CA VAL A 39 -28.63 1.00 -64.82
C VAL A 39 -29.00 1.04 -63.35
N ALA A 40 -30.27 1.25 -63.01
CA ALA A 40 -30.73 1.25 -61.61
C ALA A 40 -30.54 -0.13 -60.92
N LEU A 41 -30.84 -1.24 -61.60
CA LEU A 41 -30.65 -2.59 -61.04
C LEU A 41 -29.18 -3.00 -60.89
N ALA A 42 -28.31 -2.62 -61.84
CA ALA A 42 -26.87 -2.85 -61.73
C ALA A 42 -26.23 -1.99 -60.62
N VAL A 43 -26.70 -0.76 -60.43
CA VAL A 43 -26.26 0.11 -59.33
C VAL A 43 -26.75 -0.43 -57.98
N ILE A 44 -27.99 -0.91 -57.87
CA ILE A 44 -28.51 -1.53 -56.63
C ILE A 44 -27.78 -2.85 -56.32
N GLY A 45 -27.56 -3.71 -57.31
CA GLY A 45 -26.81 -4.96 -57.15
C GLY A 45 -25.33 -4.74 -56.80
N GLY A 46 -24.68 -3.75 -57.42
CA GLY A 46 -23.30 -3.36 -57.12
C GLY A 46 -23.15 -2.71 -55.74
N LEU A 47 -24.11 -1.86 -55.32
CA LEU A 47 -24.16 -1.31 -53.96
C LEU A 47 -24.40 -2.39 -52.91
N PHE A 48 -25.23 -3.39 -53.21
CA PHE A 48 -25.49 -4.51 -52.32
C PHE A 48 -24.24 -5.40 -52.16
N TRP A 49 -23.50 -5.67 -53.25
CA TRP A 49 -22.23 -6.41 -53.18
C TRP A 49 -21.14 -5.62 -52.44
N TYR A 50 -21.05 -4.31 -52.63
CA TYR A 50 -20.08 -3.45 -51.95
C TYR A 50 -20.37 -3.28 -50.44
N GLN A 51 -21.63 -3.35 -50.03
CA GLN A 51 -22.00 -3.32 -48.61
C GLN A 51 -21.84 -4.68 -47.90
N SER A 52 -21.65 -5.79 -48.61
CA SER A 52 -21.67 -7.14 -48.01
C SER A 52 -20.29 -7.67 -47.57
N THR A 53 -19.20 -6.94 -47.79
CA THR A 53 -17.82 -7.45 -47.60
C THR A 53 -17.06 -6.84 -46.41
N HIS A 54 -17.73 -6.16 -45.47
CA HIS A 54 -17.07 -5.63 -44.27
C HIS A 54 -17.69 -6.20 -43.00
N LEU A 55 -16.92 -6.96 -42.23
CA LEU A 55 -17.28 -7.37 -40.87
C LEU A 55 -17.71 -6.12 -40.08
N SER A 56 -18.85 -6.19 -39.41
CA SER A 56 -19.31 -5.03 -38.64
C SER A 56 -18.38 -4.80 -37.44
N LYS A 57 -18.06 -3.53 -37.13
CA LYS A 57 -17.24 -3.20 -35.95
C LYS A 57 -17.79 -3.78 -34.65
N ALA A 58 -19.11 -3.98 -34.59
CA ALA A 58 -19.80 -4.58 -33.45
C ALA A 58 -19.48 -6.08 -33.28
N GLU A 59 -19.41 -6.85 -34.37
CA GLU A 59 -19.03 -8.27 -34.32
C GLU A 59 -17.57 -8.45 -33.90
N ILE A 60 -16.68 -7.59 -34.42
CA ILE A 60 -15.26 -7.55 -34.02
C ILE A 60 -15.17 -7.25 -32.52
N ALA A 61 -15.85 -6.20 -32.06
CA ALA A 61 -15.84 -5.80 -30.65
C ALA A 61 -16.33 -6.92 -29.72
N SER A 62 -17.43 -7.60 -30.09
CA SER A 62 -18.01 -8.69 -29.30
C SER A 62 -17.09 -9.92 -29.23
N THR A 63 -16.49 -10.29 -30.35
CA THR A 63 -15.53 -11.40 -30.44
C THR A 63 -14.29 -11.12 -29.60
N VAL A 64 -13.70 -9.93 -29.74
CA VAL A 64 -12.54 -9.49 -28.97
C VAL A 64 -12.88 -9.39 -27.48
N LYS A 65 -14.04 -8.84 -27.12
CA LYS A 65 -14.51 -8.79 -25.73
C LYS A 65 -14.59 -10.18 -25.10
N SER A 66 -15.18 -11.14 -25.80
CA SER A 66 -15.34 -12.52 -25.31
C SER A 66 -13.98 -13.22 -25.17
N GLY A 67 -13.10 -13.12 -26.18
CA GLY A 67 -11.77 -13.69 -26.13
C GLY A 67 -10.90 -13.05 -25.03
N LEU A 68 -10.98 -11.73 -24.87
CA LEU A 68 -10.29 -11.00 -23.82
C LEU A 68 -10.80 -11.40 -22.44
N GLN A 69 -12.11 -11.48 -22.25
CA GLN A 69 -12.72 -11.93 -20.99
C GLN A 69 -12.30 -13.37 -20.66
N GLN A 70 -12.31 -14.27 -21.65
CA GLN A 70 -11.84 -15.65 -21.46
C GLN A 70 -10.38 -15.69 -21.02
N LYS A 71 -9.50 -14.89 -21.65
CA LYS A 71 -8.09 -14.78 -21.27
C LYS A 71 -7.92 -14.28 -19.83
N LEU A 72 -8.66 -13.24 -19.44
CA LEU A 72 -8.66 -12.69 -18.08
C LEU A 72 -9.18 -13.68 -17.03
N SER A 73 -10.17 -14.49 -17.39
CA SER A 73 -10.76 -15.49 -16.50
C SER A 73 -9.98 -16.82 -16.45
N SER A 74 -8.86 -16.93 -17.16
CA SER A 74 -8.06 -18.16 -17.24
C SER A 74 -6.63 -17.96 -16.73
N GLY A 75 -6.04 -19.02 -16.17
CA GLY A 75 -4.64 -19.00 -15.73
C GLY A 75 -4.36 -18.01 -14.59
N ASP A 76 -3.16 -17.42 -14.63
CA ASP A 76 -2.63 -16.51 -13.59
C ASP A 76 -3.40 -15.18 -13.49
N LEU A 77 -4.24 -14.83 -14.46
CA LEU A 77 -5.02 -13.59 -14.42
C LEU A 77 -6.37 -13.73 -13.70
N SER A 78 -6.82 -14.98 -13.50
CA SER A 78 -8.11 -15.27 -12.88
C SER A 78 -8.21 -14.81 -11.42
N GLU A 79 -7.07 -14.75 -10.71
CA GLU A 79 -6.97 -14.30 -9.32
C GLU A 79 -7.21 -12.80 -9.11
N PHE A 80 -7.35 -12.04 -10.18
CA PHE A 80 -7.65 -10.60 -10.12
C PHE A 80 -9.11 -10.29 -10.40
N HIS A 81 -9.94 -11.29 -10.70
CA HIS A 81 -11.39 -11.13 -10.92
C HIS A 81 -11.77 -9.99 -11.90
N MET A 82 -10.93 -9.76 -12.92
CA MET A 82 -11.11 -8.66 -13.87
C MET A 82 -12.30 -8.88 -14.80
N SER A 83 -12.98 -7.79 -15.16
CA SER A 83 -14.11 -7.83 -16.10
C SER A 83 -13.97 -6.82 -17.23
N VAL A 84 -14.22 -7.24 -18.48
CA VAL A 84 -14.22 -6.33 -19.63
C VAL A 84 -15.56 -5.61 -19.69
N LYS A 85 -15.58 -4.30 -19.45
CA LYS A 85 -16.80 -3.48 -19.51
C LYS A 85 -17.16 -3.13 -20.96
N ASP A 86 -16.22 -2.53 -21.67
CA ASP A 86 -16.42 -2.00 -23.03
C ASP A 86 -15.21 -2.30 -23.93
N VAL A 87 -15.46 -2.40 -25.24
CA VAL A 87 -14.41 -2.52 -26.26
C VAL A 87 -14.75 -1.59 -27.41
N THR A 88 -13.97 -0.52 -27.55
CA THR A 88 -14.13 0.46 -28.63
C THR A 88 -13.15 0.15 -29.75
N VAL A 89 -13.66 -0.19 -30.95
CA VAL A 89 -12.85 -0.55 -32.12
C VAL A 89 -12.68 0.65 -33.06
N LEU A 90 -11.42 0.96 -33.35
CA LEU A 90 -10.95 1.98 -34.29
C LEU A 90 -10.42 1.29 -35.55
N HIS A 91 -10.84 1.77 -36.71
CA HIS A 91 -10.29 1.30 -37.98
C HIS A 91 -9.01 2.07 -38.27
N GLU A 92 -7.96 1.37 -38.67
CA GLU A 92 -6.71 2.02 -39.07
C GLU A 92 -6.59 2.08 -40.59
N THR A 93 -6.18 0.96 -41.20
CA THR A 93 -5.90 0.86 -42.63
C THR A 93 -6.06 -0.60 -43.08
N GLY A 94 -6.65 -0.81 -44.25
CA GLY A 94 -6.92 -2.15 -44.79
C GLY A 94 -7.63 -3.04 -43.78
N ASN A 95 -7.03 -4.21 -43.51
CA ASN A 95 -7.53 -5.25 -42.62
C ASN A 95 -7.10 -5.08 -41.16
N LYS A 96 -6.50 -3.92 -40.79
CA LYS A 96 -5.98 -3.65 -39.45
C LYS A 96 -6.92 -2.74 -38.65
N TYR A 97 -7.14 -3.13 -37.41
CA TYR A 97 -7.98 -2.42 -36.44
C TYR A 97 -7.23 -2.32 -35.12
N ARG A 98 -7.48 -1.23 -34.39
CA ARG A 98 -7.03 -1.06 -33.00
C ARG A 98 -8.25 -1.00 -32.11
N ALA A 99 -8.25 -1.64 -30.96
CA ALA A 99 -9.33 -1.53 -29.99
C ALA A 99 -8.82 -1.16 -28.62
N MET A 100 -9.52 -0.22 -27.98
CA MET A 100 -9.32 0.11 -26.57
C MET A 100 -10.36 -0.66 -25.75
N ALA A 101 -9.90 -1.62 -24.95
CA ALA A 101 -10.75 -2.33 -24.02
C ALA A 101 -10.70 -1.64 -22.64
N THR A 102 -11.86 -1.40 -22.05
CA THR A 102 -11.97 -0.94 -20.66
C THR A 102 -12.13 -2.16 -19.77
N VAL A 103 -11.07 -2.47 -19.02
CA VAL A 103 -11.03 -3.57 -18.05
C VAL A 103 -11.23 -3.01 -16.65
N ASP A 104 -12.19 -3.55 -15.92
CA ASP A 104 -12.49 -3.19 -14.55
C ASP A 104 -11.81 -4.16 -13.60
N LEU A 105 -10.98 -3.60 -12.71
CA LEU A 105 -10.30 -4.31 -11.63
C LEU A 105 -10.78 -3.70 -10.32
N GLU A 106 -11.55 -4.45 -9.54
CA GLU A 106 -12.08 -4.00 -8.23
C GLU A 106 -12.79 -2.63 -8.27
N GLY A 107 -13.52 -2.34 -9.36
CA GLY A 107 -14.23 -1.07 -9.55
C GLY A 107 -13.38 0.06 -10.16
N LYS A 108 -12.11 -0.20 -10.50
CA LYS A 108 -11.22 0.75 -11.17
C LYS A 108 -11.13 0.42 -12.67
N PRO A 109 -11.50 1.36 -13.55
CA PRO A 109 -11.36 1.17 -14.99
C PRO A 109 -9.91 1.37 -15.44
N HIS A 110 -9.38 0.41 -16.19
CA HIS A 110 -8.07 0.43 -16.83
C HIS A 110 -8.24 0.26 -18.35
N GLN A 111 -7.50 1.04 -19.13
CA GLN A 111 -7.52 0.93 -20.58
C GLN A 111 -6.43 -0.01 -21.08
N VAL A 112 -6.82 -0.96 -21.92
CA VAL A 112 -5.92 -1.95 -22.52
C VAL A 112 -5.99 -1.82 -24.03
N ALA A 113 -4.81 -1.62 -24.64
CA ALA A 113 -4.67 -1.61 -26.08
C ALA A 113 -4.69 -3.01 -26.67
N VAL A 114 -5.49 -3.21 -27.72
CA VAL A 114 -5.61 -4.46 -28.46
C VAL A 114 -5.40 -4.17 -29.94
N SER A 115 -4.47 -4.90 -30.56
CA SER A 115 -4.27 -4.89 -32.01
C SER A 115 -5.06 -6.02 -32.63
N ILE A 116 -5.79 -5.74 -33.71
CA ILE A 116 -6.69 -6.69 -34.37
C ILE A 116 -6.40 -6.72 -35.88
N VAL A 117 -6.37 -7.91 -36.45
CA VAL A 117 -6.29 -8.12 -37.90
C VAL A 117 -7.49 -8.98 -38.32
N ALA A 118 -8.26 -8.50 -39.29
CA ALA A 118 -9.44 -9.20 -39.81
C ALA A 118 -9.36 -9.37 -41.33
N ASP A 119 -9.21 -10.61 -41.79
CA ASP A 119 -9.07 -10.98 -43.21
C ASP A 119 -10.34 -11.69 -43.73
N GLY A 120 -11.48 -11.02 -43.60
CA GLY A 120 -12.79 -11.50 -44.09
C GLY A 120 -13.40 -12.66 -43.28
N ASN A 121 -12.68 -13.77 -43.11
CA ASN A 121 -13.14 -14.97 -42.39
C ASN A 121 -12.32 -15.29 -41.14
N GLN A 122 -11.18 -14.64 -40.95
CA GLN A 122 -10.29 -14.88 -39.82
C GLN A 122 -10.07 -13.59 -39.03
N LEU A 123 -10.15 -13.69 -37.72
CA LEU A 123 -9.92 -12.60 -36.78
C LEU A 123 -8.80 -13.03 -35.84
N ALA A 124 -7.68 -12.30 -35.88
CA ALA A 124 -6.58 -12.44 -34.94
C ALA A 124 -6.50 -11.16 -34.10
N TRP A 125 -6.23 -11.31 -32.80
CA TRP A 125 -6.06 -10.18 -31.90
C TRP A 125 -4.94 -10.46 -30.91
N GLU A 126 -4.26 -9.40 -30.50
CA GLU A 126 -3.18 -9.46 -29.53
C GLU A 126 -3.20 -8.21 -28.64
N THR A 127 -2.83 -8.40 -27.37
CA THR A 127 -2.67 -7.33 -26.39
C THR A 127 -1.19 -6.95 -26.29
N GLU A 128 -0.89 -5.68 -26.04
CA GLU A 128 0.49 -5.26 -25.80
C GLU A 128 1.14 -6.03 -24.64
N GLN A 129 2.46 -6.22 -24.71
CA GLN A 129 3.19 -6.84 -23.63
C GLN A 129 3.08 -5.96 -22.38
N GLY A 130 2.72 -6.59 -21.26
CA GLY A 130 2.49 -5.87 -20.01
C GLY A 130 1.16 -5.11 -19.92
N ALA A 131 0.24 -5.32 -20.88
CA ALA A 131 -1.11 -4.74 -20.86
C ALA A 131 -1.87 -4.95 -19.53
N PHE A 132 -1.57 -6.02 -18.80
CA PHE A 132 -2.22 -6.37 -17.52
C PHE A 132 -1.33 -6.15 -16.28
N LEU A 133 -0.17 -5.50 -16.41
CA LEU A 133 0.74 -5.26 -15.27
C LEU A 133 0.11 -4.39 -14.18
N PHE A 134 -0.92 -3.61 -14.51
CA PHE A 134 -1.67 -2.83 -13.52
C PHE A 134 -2.27 -3.71 -12.41
N ALA A 135 -2.65 -4.95 -12.73
CA ALA A 135 -3.20 -5.89 -11.77
C ALA A 135 -2.15 -6.33 -10.73
N ALA A 136 -0.95 -6.68 -11.21
CA ALA A 136 0.19 -7.01 -10.35
C ALA A 136 0.63 -5.80 -9.50
N GLN A 137 0.63 -4.60 -10.08
CA GLN A 137 0.99 -3.36 -9.39
C GLN A 137 0.04 -3.05 -8.24
N GLU A 138 -1.26 -3.29 -8.39
CA GLU A 138 -2.25 -3.08 -7.32
C GLU A 138 -2.01 -4.00 -6.13
N LYS A 139 -1.81 -5.30 -6.34
CA LYS A 139 -1.47 -6.24 -5.25
C LYS A 139 -0.19 -5.83 -4.54
N ALA A 140 0.84 -5.44 -5.28
CA ALA A 140 2.09 -4.95 -4.69
C ALA A 140 1.87 -3.70 -3.82
N GLN A 141 1.07 -2.74 -4.29
CA GLN A 141 0.72 -1.55 -3.50
C GLN A 141 -0.14 -1.86 -2.27
N GLN A 142 -1.02 -2.86 -2.34
CA GLN A 142 -1.79 -3.32 -1.19
C GLN A 142 -0.87 -3.98 -0.14
N ALA A 143 0.03 -4.87 -0.58
CA ALA A 143 1.01 -5.51 0.31
C ALA A 143 1.93 -4.50 0.98
N ILE A 144 2.42 -3.50 0.24
CA ILE A 144 3.24 -2.41 0.81
C ILE A 144 2.46 -1.63 1.87
N ARG A 145 1.18 -1.31 1.60
CA ARG A 145 0.34 -0.59 2.57
C ARG A 145 0.07 -1.40 3.83
N GLN A 146 -0.21 -2.69 3.69
CA GLN A 146 -0.37 -3.60 4.83
C GLN A 146 0.92 -3.67 5.66
N PHE A 147 2.06 -3.86 4.99
CA PHE A 147 3.36 -3.89 5.65
C PHE A 147 3.67 -2.59 6.39
N GLN A 148 3.39 -1.42 5.78
CA GLN A 148 3.56 -0.12 6.43
C GLN A 148 2.65 0.04 7.66
N ALA A 149 1.40 -0.42 7.59
CA ALA A 149 0.48 -0.40 8.73
C ALA A 149 0.95 -1.31 9.88
N ASP A 150 1.42 -2.52 9.56
CA ASP A 150 1.96 -3.44 10.55
C ASP A 150 3.22 -2.91 11.23
N MET A 151 4.16 -2.35 10.46
CA MET A 151 5.33 -1.69 11.04
C MET A 151 4.95 -0.51 11.94
N THR A 152 3.97 0.30 11.54
CA THR A 152 3.51 1.44 12.33
C THR A 152 2.89 0.98 13.66
N ARG A 153 2.09 -0.09 13.63
CA ARG A 153 1.53 -0.70 14.84
C ARG A 153 2.64 -1.20 15.77
N ALA A 154 3.59 -1.98 15.24
CA ALA A 154 4.71 -2.50 16.03
C ALA A 154 5.55 -1.37 16.65
N ALA A 155 5.81 -0.29 15.91
CA ALA A 155 6.51 0.88 16.44
C ALA A 155 5.73 1.53 17.61
N SER A 156 4.41 1.70 17.46
CA SER A 156 3.58 2.28 18.53
C SER A 156 3.51 1.43 19.79
N GLU A 157 3.52 0.10 19.64
CA GLU A 157 3.57 -0.85 20.76
C GLU A 157 4.92 -0.78 21.48
N ALA A 158 6.02 -0.69 20.73
CA ALA A 158 7.36 -0.50 21.29
C ALA A 158 7.46 0.83 22.06
N ASP A 159 6.92 1.93 21.51
CA ASP A 159 6.90 3.22 22.18
C ASP A 159 6.08 3.21 23.47
N ALA A 160 4.94 2.50 23.48
CA ALA A 160 4.12 2.33 24.68
C ALA A 160 4.87 1.54 25.77
N ALA A 161 5.52 0.43 25.40
CA ALA A 161 6.32 -0.37 26.32
C ALA A 161 7.52 0.43 26.87
N ALA A 162 8.17 1.24 26.03
CA ALA A 162 9.27 2.10 26.46
C ALA A 162 8.82 3.16 27.47
N ARG A 163 7.63 3.75 27.29
CA ARG A 163 7.06 4.70 28.26
C ARG A 163 6.74 4.05 29.60
N GLU A 164 6.16 2.85 29.59
CA GLU A 164 5.91 2.09 30.83
C GLU A 164 7.23 1.76 31.55
N ALA A 165 8.24 1.31 30.82
CA ALA A 165 9.56 1.04 31.40
C ALA A 165 10.19 2.30 31.99
N GLN A 166 10.09 3.44 31.30
CA GLN A 166 10.59 4.71 31.80
C GLN A 166 9.83 5.19 33.04
N GLU A 167 8.53 4.95 33.13
CA GLU A 167 7.74 5.26 34.32
C GLU A 167 8.23 4.46 35.54
N LYS A 168 8.47 3.15 35.38
CA LYS A 168 9.05 2.31 36.45
C LYS A 168 10.45 2.77 36.87
N ILE A 169 11.26 3.20 35.90
CA ILE A 169 12.59 3.77 36.19
C ILE A 169 12.45 5.07 36.98
N ASN A 170 11.54 5.96 36.58
CA ASN A 170 11.31 7.23 37.24
C ASN A 170 10.74 7.04 38.66
N GLU A 171 9.86 6.06 38.86
CA GLU A 171 9.35 5.68 40.18
C GLU A 171 10.49 5.24 41.10
N ASN A 172 11.37 4.35 40.64
CA ASN A 172 12.53 3.92 41.41
C ASN A 172 13.52 5.06 41.68
N ALA A 173 13.70 5.97 40.72
CA ALA A 173 14.55 7.14 40.89
C ALA A 173 13.97 8.17 41.89
N SER A 174 12.67 8.10 42.19
CA SER A 174 12.00 8.98 43.15
C SER A 174 12.11 8.53 44.61
N ALA A 175 12.64 7.33 44.87
CA ALA A 175 12.89 6.85 46.23
C ALA A 175 13.88 7.79 46.95
N PRO A 176 13.60 8.21 48.20
CA PRO A 176 14.51 9.07 48.93
C PRO A 176 15.89 8.41 49.03
N PRO A 177 16.98 9.13 48.71
CA PRO A 177 18.32 8.57 48.85
C PRO A 177 18.55 8.14 50.30
N MET A 178 19.41 7.15 50.49
CA MET A 178 19.83 6.74 51.82
C MET A 178 20.36 7.96 52.59
N PRO A 179 19.85 8.24 53.80
CA PRO A 179 20.37 9.32 54.64
C PRO A 179 21.89 9.21 54.82
N GLN A 180 22.60 10.35 54.86
CA GLN A 180 24.07 10.36 54.89
C GLN A 180 24.66 9.63 56.11
N ASP A 181 24.01 9.72 57.26
CA ASP A 181 24.38 8.99 58.48
C ASP A 181 24.27 7.48 58.27
N VAL A 182 23.21 7.01 57.62
CA VAL A 182 23.05 5.59 57.28
C VAL A 182 24.06 5.15 56.22
N GLN A 183 24.40 6.00 55.24
CA GLN A 183 25.46 5.72 54.26
C GLN A 183 26.83 5.54 54.93
N GLU A 184 27.12 6.33 55.96
CA GLU A 184 28.36 6.22 56.71
C GLU A 184 28.40 4.90 57.51
N LEU A 185 27.28 4.50 58.12
CA LEU A 185 27.15 3.20 58.80
C LEU A 185 27.32 2.03 57.81
N ALA A 186 26.68 2.11 56.65
CA ALA A 186 26.78 1.15 55.55
C ALA A 186 28.23 0.96 55.07
N SER A 187 28.95 2.06 54.83
CA SER A 187 30.36 2.03 54.41
C SER A 187 31.25 1.37 55.47
N LYS A 188 31.01 1.66 56.77
CA LYS A 188 31.72 1.01 57.88
C LYS A 188 31.39 -0.48 57.97
N TRP A 189 30.13 -0.85 57.73
CA TRP A 189 29.70 -2.25 57.70
C TRP A 189 30.39 -3.02 56.58
N GLU A 190 30.50 -2.48 55.38
CA GLU A 190 31.16 -3.14 54.24
C GLU A 190 32.64 -3.44 54.53
N ALA A 191 33.37 -2.47 55.09
CA ALA A 191 34.76 -2.66 55.52
C ALA A 191 34.90 -3.75 56.62
N LEU A 192 33.97 -3.78 57.59
CA LEU A 192 33.92 -4.83 58.61
C LEU A 192 33.51 -6.19 58.02
N ASN A 193 32.68 -6.21 56.98
CA ASN A 193 32.21 -7.42 56.33
C ASN A 193 33.34 -8.09 55.53
N GLU A 194 34.10 -7.32 54.77
CA GLU A 194 35.32 -7.79 54.09
C GLU A 194 36.32 -8.32 55.13
N SER A 195 36.60 -7.55 56.17
CA SER A 195 37.53 -7.95 57.23
C SER A 195 37.08 -9.21 57.99
N CYS A 196 35.78 -9.35 58.28
CA CYS A 196 35.22 -10.53 58.93
C CYS A 196 35.38 -11.77 58.04
N ARG A 197 35.14 -11.63 56.74
CA ARG A 197 35.26 -12.72 55.76
C ARG A 197 36.69 -13.24 55.65
N ASP A 198 37.67 -12.35 55.74
CA ASP A 198 39.09 -12.71 55.60
C ASP A 198 39.77 -13.05 56.94
N SER A 199 39.08 -12.86 58.07
CA SER A 199 39.65 -13.15 59.38
C SER A 199 39.71 -14.66 59.67
N ALA A 200 40.89 -15.14 60.10
CA ALA A 200 41.07 -16.52 60.59
C ALA A 200 40.60 -16.72 62.04
N THR A 201 40.10 -15.66 62.68
CA THR A 201 39.60 -15.68 64.05
C THR A 201 38.21 -16.31 64.12
N ASP A 202 37.89 -16.90 65.28
CA ASP A 202 36.58 -17.46 65.59
C ASP A 202 35.48 -16.39 65.34
N PRO A 203 34.50 -16.64 64.45
CA PRO A 203 33.43 -15.69 64.14
C PRO A 203 32.56 -15.37 65.36
N ASP A 204 32.52 -16.25 66.36
CA ASP A 204 31.74 -16.10 67.59
C ASP A 204 32.53 -15.41 68.72
N GLN A 205 33.78 -14.99 68.46
CA GLN A 205 34.59 -14.31 69.46
C GLN A 205 33.91 -13.00 69.91
N PRO A 206 33.55 -12.85 71.21
CA PRO A 206 32.92 -11.64 71.71
C PRO A 206 33.81 -10.41 71.48
N GLY A 207 33.26 -9.38 70.85
CA GLY A 207 33.99 -8.15 70.52
C GLY A 207 34.91 -8.25 69.29
N GLY A 208 34.93 -9.40 68.59
CA GLY A 208 35.62 -9.60 67.32
C GLY A 208 35.05 -8.76 66.17
N VAL A 209 35.70 -8.80 65.01
CA VAL A 209 35.32 -8.02 63.81
C VAL A 209 33.93 -8.39 63.33
N CYS A 210 33.57 -9.69 63.32
CA CYS A 210 32.25 -10.17 62.94
C CYS A 210 31.16 -9.69 63.91
N ALA A 211 31.39 -9.73 65.22
CA ALA A 211 30.45 -9.18 66.21
C ALA A 211 30.22 -7.65 66.02
N LYS A 212 31.27 -6.90 65.65
CA LYS A 212 31.14 -5.47 65.30
C LYS A 212 30.33 -5.28 64.02
N ARG A 213 30.53 -6.12 63.00
CA ARG A 213 29.74 -6.13 61.76
C ARG A 213 28.26 -6.33 62.06
N GLU A 214 27.90 -7.35 62.84
CA GLU A 214 26.50 -7.64 63.18
C GLU A 214 25.84 -6.51 63.94
N LYS A 215 26.57 -5.90 64.89
CA LYS A 215 26.07 -4.72 65.61
C LYS A 215 25.78 -3.55 64.64
N MET A 216 26.67 -3.30 63.69
CA MET A 216 26.48 -2.25 62.68
C MET A 216 25.33 -2.59 61.73
N TYR A 217 25.20 -3.86 61.33
CA TYR A 217 24.10 -4.33 60.49
C TYR A 217 22.76 -4.01 61.14
N SER A 218 22.59 -4.39 62.42
CA SER A 218 21.38 -4.13 63.21
C SER A 218 21.04 -2.64 63.31
N GLN A 219 22.03 -1.75 63.41
CA GLN A 219 21.80 -0.31 63.39
C GLN A 219 21.25 0.15 62.04
N ILE A 220 21.81 -0.33 60.94
CA ILE A 220 21.35 0.00 59.57
C ILE A 220 19.95 -0.54 59.31
N THR A 221 19.66 -1.79 59.72
CA THR A 221 18.31 -2.38 59.60
C THR A 221 17.29 -1.64 60.46
N SER A 222 17.67 -1.19 61.66
CA SER A 222 16.79 -0.37 62.51
C SER A 222 16.44 0.99 61.89
N ALA A 223 17.29 1.50 60.99
CA ALA A 223 17.03 2.68 60.18
C ALA A 223 16.20 2.39 58.91
N GLY A 224 15.76 1.13 58.72
CA GLY A 224 14.93 0.68 57.61
C GLY A 224 15.70 0.30 56.34
N TRP A 225 16.99 -0.03 56.46
CA TRP A 225 17.85 -0.40 55.34
C TRP A 225 18.41 -1.82 55.47
N CYS A 226 18.24 -2.61 54.41
CA CYS A 226 18.58 -4.02 54.35
C CYS A 226 19.63 -4.27 53.25
N TRP A 227 20.46 -5.30 53.42
CA TRP A 227 21.45 -5.71 52.42
C TRP A 227 20.81 -6.66 51.40
N GLY A 228 20.20 -6.07 50.37
CA GLY A 228 19.33 -6.72 49.39
C GLY A 228 18.02 -7.23 49.98
N HIS A 229 17.19 -7.80 49.11
CA HIS A 229 15.97 -8.52 49.47
C HIS A 229 16.25 -10.00 49.74
N LYS A 230 15.28 -10.69 50.36
CA LYS A 230 15.39 -12.13 50.70
C LYS A 230 15.78 -13.02 49.50
N ASP A 231 15.22 -12.75 48.33
CA ASP A 231 15.42 -13.54 47.12
C ASP A 231 16.64 -13.10 46.28
N ASP A 232 17.35 -12.04 46.72
CA ASP A 232 18.55 -11.57 46.01
C ASP A 232 19.73 -12.51 46.22
N PHE A 233 20.37 -12.88 45.10
CA PHE A 233 21.64 -13.59 45.13
C PHE A 233 22.74 -12.69 45.71
N GLY A 234 23.71 -13.28 46.42
CA GLY A 234 24.74 -12.53 47.16
C GLY A 234 25.51 -11.47 46.34
N TYR A 235 25.65 -11.64 45.02
CA TYR A 235 26.33 -10.69 44.13
C TYR A 235 25.42 -9.54 43.64
N GLN A 236 24.11 -9.62 43.85
CA GLN A 236 23.11 -8.59 43.50
C GLN A 236 22.78 -7.68 44.67
N ARG A 237 23.11 -8.13 45.89
CA ARG A 237 22.79 -7.42 47.12
C ARG A 237 23.55 -6.09 47.18
N HIS A 238 22.79 -5.07 47.52
CA HIS A 238 23.24 -3.72 47.80
C HIS A 238 22.29 -3.16 48.87
N TRP A 239 22.61 -2.02 49.45
CA TRP A 239 21.71 -1.42 50.42
C TRP A 239 20.42 -0.93 49.78
N VAL A 240 19.30 -1.48 50.23
CA VAL A 240 17.93 -1.13 49.79
C VAL A 240 17.05 -0.82 50.99
N ARG A 241 15.90 -0.18 50.77
CA ARG A 241 14.85 -0.09 51.79
C ARG A 241 14.39 -1.50 52.12
N CYS A 242 14.31 -1.82 53.41
CA CYS A 242 13.76 -3.11 53.84
C CYS A 242 12.31 -3.26 53.35
N ALA A 243 12.00 -4.39 52.73
CA ALA A 243 10.66 -4.84 52.39
C ALA A 243 10.14 -5.86 53.42
N PRO A 244 8.83 -6.14 53.47
CA PRO A 244 8.27 -7.16 54.35
C PRO A 244 8.93 -8.53 54.10
N GLY A 245 9.66 -9.04 55.10
CA GLY A 245 10.30 -10.36 55.05
C GLY A 245 11.82 -10.33 54.81
N ASP A 246 12.46 -9.17 54.72
CA ASP A 246 13.92 -9.01 54.53
C ASP A 246 14.76 -9.22 55.81
N ALA A 247 14.32 -10.08 56.74
CA ALA A 247 15.02 -10.38 58.00
C ALA A 247 15.86 -11.67 57.92
#